data_AF-A0A5J6N045-F1
#
_entry.id   AF-A0A5J6N045-F1
#
_cell.length_a   1.000
_cell.length_b   1.000
_cell.length_c   1.000
_cell.angle_alpha   90.00
_cell.angle_beta   90.00
_cell.angle_gamma   90.00
#
_symmetry.space_group_name_H-M   'P 1'
#
loop_
_entity.id
_entity.type
_entity.pdbx_description
1 polymer ?
#
loop_
_entity_poly.entity_id
_entity_poly.type
_entity_poly.pdbx_seq_one_letter_code
_entity_poly.pdbx_strand_id
1 'polypeptide(L)'
;MISTSSQFSNRSQGYRPGAAAFPASPTPALDCRDLETQLPEAKAGQRRELKPGESLFLQEDRIDSVYVLLEGWAFRYQDLKDGRRQIVDFALPGDVVGLNEAANAPYGIEALTGCVFACYSRKSFFALVGRQPAMGLALVQMLARAEARAIEHLTSLGRRTARERVAHLLLELVTRLNRLNLAADSKSLDLPLMLSHVADALGLANETVCRCLSSLRKDGVLVLRERRLKVLDLRRLTEEANLSEVEDDETAVTAAPVRRFAA
;
A
#
# COMPACT_ATOMS: atom_id res chain seq x y z
N MET A 1 48.72 -22.31 42.20
CA MET A 1 48.83 -22.35 40.73
C MET A 1 47.44 -22.26 40.14
N ILE A 2 47.18 -21.08 39.56
CA ILE A 2 46.25 -20.74 38.47
C ILE A 2 44.81 -21.28 38.57
N SER A 3 43.96 -20.40 39.10
CA SER A 3 42.52 -20.36 38.86
C SER A 3 42.28 -19.77 37.46
N THR A 4 41.68 -20.54 36.55
CA THR A 4 41.41 -20.09 35.17
C THR A 4 39.96 -19.60 35.08
N SER A 5 39.77 -18.31 35.33
CA SER A 5 38.55 -17.59 34.98
C SER A 5 38.50 -17.40 33.47
N SER A 6 37.71 -18.21 32.77
CA SER A 6 37.37 -17.97 31.37
C SER A 6 36.29 -16.90 31.28
N GLN A 7 36.71 -15.67 31.01
CA GLN A 7 35.82 -14.58 30.62
C GLN A 7 35.36 -14.85 29.18
N PHE A 8 34.18 -15.46 29.02
CA PHE A 8 33.45 -15.37 27.76
C PHE A 8 32.88 -13.95 27.63
N SER A 9 33.65 -13.11 26.97
CA SER A 9 33.23 -11.80 26.45
C SER A 9 32.06 -12.01 25.49
N ASN A 10 30.84 -11.84 26.00
CA ASN A 10 29.61 -11.79 25.21
C ASN A 10 29.57 -10.46 24.45
N ARG A 11 30.22 -10.41 23.28
CA ARG A 11 29.94 -9.39 22.27
C ARG A 11 28.60 -9.75 21.63
N SER A 12 27.51 -9.40 22.31
CA SER A 12 26.20 -9.24 21.69
C SER A 12 26.27 -8.04 20.75
N GLN A 13 26.82 -8.28 19.55
CA GLN A 13 26.70 -7.37 18.42
C GLN A 13 25.21 -7.32 18.09
N GLY A 14 24.55 -6.27 18.59
CA GLY A 14 23.11 -6.11 18.58
C GLY A 14 22.57 -6.22 17.16
N TYR A 15 21.93 -7.35 16.86
CA TYR A 15 21.01 -7.46 15.75
C TYR A 15 19.91 -6.42 15.97
N ARG A 16 19.92 -5.35 15.19
CA ARG A 16 18.82 -4.38 15.10
C ARG A 16 17.86 -4.93 14.05
N PRO A 17 16.69 -5.50 14.41
CA PRO A 17 15.69 -5.85 13.42
C PRO A 17 15.05 -4.54 12.96
N GLY A 18 15.61 -3.98 11.89
CA GLY A 18 14.98 -2.92 11.14
C GLY A 18 14.18 -3.56 10.01
N ALA A 19 12.85 -3.63 10.14
CA ALA A 19 12.02 -3.90 8.98
C ALA A 19 12.30 -2.77 7.99
N ALA A 20 12.89 -3.11 6.83
CA ALA A 20 13.22 -2.13 5.82
C ALA A 20 11.95 -1.36 5.42
N ALA A 21 12.03 -0.04 5.45
CA ALA A 21 10.99 0.84 4.92
C ALA A 21 10.64 0.37 3.51
N PHE A 22 9.36 0.05 3.29
CA PHE A 22 8.72 -0.38 2.03
C PHE A 22 9.72 -0.58 0.89
N PRO A 23 10.17 -1.81 0.55
CA PRO A 23 11.29 -2.02 -0.35
C PRO A 23 11.10 -1.20 -1.63
N ALA A 24 11.99 -0.22 -1.83
CA ALA A 24 12.09 0.50 -3.08
C ALA A 24 12.70 -0.48 -4.09
N SER A 25 11.96 -0.83 -5.13
CA SER A 25 12.55 -1.61 -6.22
C SER A 25 13.27 -0.63 -7.17
N PRO A 26 14.54 -0.89 -7.54
CA PRO A 26 15.31 -0.04 -8.45
C PRO A 26 14.89 -0.19 -9.93
N THR A 27 13.92 -1.06 -10.24
CA THR A 27 13.42 -1.23 -11.61
C THR A 27 12.40 -0.13 -11.90
N PRO A 28 12.44 0.57 -13.05
CA PRO A 28 11.32 1.41 -13.47
C PRO A 28 10.10 0.50 -13.56
N ALA A 29 9.22 0.62 -12.57
CA ALA A 29 8.02 -0.18 -12.51
C ALA A 29 7.17 0.26 -13.70
N LEU A 30 6.94 -0.64 -14.66
CA LEU A 30 5.82 -0.44 -15.56
C LEU A 30 4.59 -0.23 -14.66
N ASP A 31 3.92 0.90 -14.85
CA ASP A 31 2.73 1.20 -14.07
C ASP A 31 1.60 0.34 -14.65
N CYS A 32 0.84 -0.36 -13.81
CA CYS A 32 -0.30 -1.10 -14.32
C CYS A 32 -1.36 -0.14 -14.91
N ARG A 33 -1.33 1.17 -14.65
CA ARG A 33 -2.11 2.16 -15.40
C ARG A 33 -1.76 2.19 -16.90
N ASP A 34 -0.50 1.90 -17.25
CA ASP A 34 -0.06 1.80 -18.64
C ASP A 34 -0.72 0.63 -19.39
N LEU A 35 -1.37 -0.30 -18.66
CA LEU A 35 -2.22 -1.33 -19.27
C LEU A 35 -3.25 -0.68 -20.20
N GLU A 36 -3.86 0.45 -19.82
CA GLU A 36 -4.88 1.08 -20.64
C GLU A 36 -4.33 1.59 -21.98
N THR A 37 -3.17 2.24 -21.97
CA THR A 37 -2.52 2.76 -23.17
C THR A 37 -2.01 1.64 -24.09
N GLN A 38 -1.68 0.48 -23.50
CA GLN A 38 -1.19 -0.70 -24.23
C GLN A 38 -2.31 -1.68 -24.62
N LEU A 39 -3.56 -1.38 -24.27
CA LEU A 39 -4.75 -2.21 -24.55
C LEU A 39 -5.89 -1.37 -25.15
N PRO A 40 -5.87 -1.06 -26.45
CA PRO A 40 -7.05 -0.54 -27.12
C PRO A 40 -8.20 -1.56 -27.19
N GLU A 41 -7.90 -2.87 -27.09
CA GLU A 41 -8.87 -3.98 -27.19
C GLU A 41 -9.43 -4.46 -25.83
N ALA A 42 -9.78 -3.55 -24.92
CA ALA A 42 -10.59 -3.94 -23.77
C ALA A 42 -12.06 -4.17 -24.19
N LYS A 43 -12.84 -4.91 -23.40
CA LYS A 43 -14.26 -5.21 -23.72
C LYS A 43 -15.06 -3.92 -23.98
N ALA A 44 -16.10 -3.98 -24.83
CA ALA A 44 -17.12 -2.93 -24.87
C ALA A 44 -17.69 -2.66 -23.44
N GLY A 45 -17.75 -1.39 -23.00
CA GLY A 45 -18.16 -1.00 -21.62
C GLY A 45 -17.00 -0.85 -20.62
N GLN A 46 -15.88 -0.32 -21.12
CA GLN A 46 -14.48 -0.57 -20.74
C GLN A 46 -14.01 -0.02 -19.37
N ARG A 47 -14.70 0.99 -18.86
CA ARG A 47 -14.41 1.63 -17.58
C ARG A 47 -15.60 1.50 -16.66
N ARG A 48 -15.35 1.15 -15.40
CA ARG A 48 -16.36 1.16 -14.34
C ARG A 48 -16.08 2.33 -13.43
N GLU A 49 -16.97 3.32 -13.49
CA GLU A 49 -16.97 4.46 -12.59
C GLU A 49 -17.78 4.13 -11.34
N LEU A 50 -17.23 4.45 -10.18
CA LEU A 50 -17.88 4.27 -8.88
C LEU A 50 -17.88 5.59 -8.13
N LYS A 51 -19.00 5.89 -7.47
CA LYS A 51 -19.11 6.99 -6.51
C LYS A 51 -18.56 6.54 -5.15
N PRO A 52 -18.17 7.49 -4.27
CA PRO A 52 -17.80 7.16 -2.89
C PRO A 52 -18.90 6.32 -2.21
N GLY A 53 -18.52 5.21 -1.58
CA GLY A 53 -19.40 4.26 -0.92
C GLY A 53 -19.97 3.15 -1.82
N GLU A 54 -19.74 3.19 -3.15
CA GLU A 54 -20.17 2.12 -4.04
C GLU A 54 -19.16 0.96 -4.06
N SER A 55 -19.66 -0.27 -4.04
CA SER A 55 -18.84 -1.48 -4.13
C SER A 55 -18.56 -1.88 -5.59
N LEU A 56 -17.31 -2.21 -5.88
CA LEU A 56 -16.94 -2.85 -7.15
C LEU A 56 -17.46 -4.29 -7.19
N PHE A 57 -17.24 -5.03 -6.10
CA PHE A 57 -17.84 -6.33 -5.82
C PHE A 57 -17.81 -6.55 -4.31
N LEU A 58 -18.72 -7.39 -3.83
CA LEU A 58 -18.83 -7.79 -2.44
C LEU A 58 -18.03 -9.08 -2.19
N GLN A 59 -17.80 -9.39 -0.92
CA GLN A 59 -17.29 -10.69 -0.53
C GLN A 59 -18.27 -11.78 -1.01
N GLU A 60 -17.73 -12.92 -1.44
CA GLU A 60 -18.47 -14.07 -1.98
C GLU A 60 -19.10 -13.86 -3.37
N ASP A 61 -19.07 -12.65 -3.93
CA ASP A 61 -19.50 -12.41 -5.31
C ASP A 61 -18.67 -13.23 -6.29
N ARG A 62 -19.32 -13.71 -7.35
CA ARG A 62 -18.61 -14.34 -8.47
C ARG A 62 -17.81 -13.29 -9.24
N ILE A 63 -16.49 -13.52 -9.40
CA ILE A 63 -15.60 -12.60 -10.13
C ILE A 63 -15.05 -13.26 -11.39
N ASP A 64 -15.53 -12.80 -12.55
CA ASP A 64 -15.07 -13.24 -13.87
C ASP A 64 -14.17 -12.19 -14.57
N SER A 65 -13.80 -11.11 -13.87
CA SER A 65 -13.03 -9.98 -14.40
C SER A 65 -11.89 -9.54 -13.48
N VAL A 66 -10.83 -9.01 -14.08
CA VAL A 66 -9.71 -8.33 -13.42
C VAL A 66 -9.91 -6.82 -13.60
N TYR A 67 -9.66 -6.05 -12.56
CA TYR A 67 -9.82 -4.61 -12.59
C TYR A 67 -8.53 -3.90 -12.22
N VAL A 68 -8.23 -2.81 -12.93
CA VAL A 68 -7.10 -1.93 -12.63
C VAL A 68 -7.67 -0.60 -12.17
N LEU A 69 -7.28 -0.13 -10.99
CA LEU A 69 -7.68 1.18 -10.51
C LEU A 69 -6.90 2.25 -11.28
N LEU A 70 -7.60 3.08 -12.05
CA LEU A 70 -7.00 4.17 -12.84
C LEU A 70 -6.97 5.49 -12.07
N GLU A 71 -8.06 5.78 -11.35
CA GLU A 71 -8.25 7.03 -10.62
C GLU A 71 -9.00 6.78 -9.31
N GLY A 72 -8.72 7.60 -8.30
CA GLY A 72 -9.39 7.54 -7.00
C GLY A 72 -8.74 6.59 -6.00
N TRP A 73 -9.44 6.37 -4.89
CA TRP A 73 -9.06 5.47 -3.81
C TRP A 73 -10.16 4.45 -3.58
N ALA A 74 -9.78 3.19 -3.39
CA ALA A 74 -10.68 2.17 -2.91
C ALA A 74 -10.05 1.45 -1.71
N PHE A 75 -10.80 0.56 -1.07
CA PHE A 75 -10.24 -0.30 -0.03
C PHE A 75 -10.76 -1.72 -0.14
N ARG A 76 -9.87 -2.67 0.17
CA ARG A 76 -10.18 -4.09 0.34
C ARG A 76 -10.66 -4.31 1.76
N TYR A 77 -11.74 -5.04 1.93
CA TYR A 77 -12.26 -5.35 3.26
C TYR A 77 -12.86 -6.75 3.35
N GLN A 78 -12.97 -7.25 4.57
CA GLN A 78 -13.83 -8.38 4.93
C GLN A 78 -14.82 -7.94 5.99
N ASP A 79 -16.07 -8.38 5.83
CA ASP A 79 -17.11 -8.18 6.84
C ASP A 79 -17.23 -9.46 7.68
N LEU A 80 -17.32 -9.28 9.00
CA LEU A 80 -17.55 -10.34 9.96
C LEU A 80 -19.07 -10.51 10.17
N LYS A 81 -19.47 -11.72 10.61
CA LYS A 81 -20.88 -12.05 10.87
C LYS A 81 -21.54 -11.16 11.93
N ASP A 82 -20.75 -10.53 12.80
CA ASP A 82 -21.21 -9.61 13.84
C ASP A 82 -21.29 -8.15 13.36
N GLY A 83 -21.09 -7.90 12.06
CA GLY A 83 -21.17 -6.58 11.43
C GLY A 83 -19.90 -5.75 11.56
N ARG A 84 -18.84 -6.26 12.22
CA ARG A 84 -17.54 -5.59 12.21
C ARG A 84 -16.90 -5.74 10.82
N ARG A 85 -16.13 -4.72 10.44
CA ARG A 85 -15.36 -4.70 9.20
C ARG A 85 -13.87 -4.67 9.51
N GLN A 86 -13.09 -5.40 8.73
CA GLN A 86 -11.64 -5.28 8.70
C GLN A 86 -11.22 -4.79 7.32
N ILE A 87 -10.63 -3.60 7.25
CA ILE A 87 -9.97 -3.12 6.03
C ILE A 87 -8.57 -3.75 5.99
N VAL A 88 -8.22 -4.39 4.87
CA VAL A 88 -6.98 -5.18 4.74
C VAL A 88 -5.92 -4.49 3.86
N ASP A 89 -6.32 -3.64 2.92
CA ASP A 89 -5.42 -2.78 2.15
C ASP A 89 -6.21 -1.61 1.56
N PHE A 90 -5.57 -0.47 1.35
CA PHE A 90 -6.10 0.63 0.56
C PHE A 90 -5.60 0.47 -0.87
N ALA A 91 -6.49 0.45 -1.86
CA ALA A 91 -6.13 0.40 -3.27
C ALA A 91 -5.96 1.83 -3.81
N LEU A 92 -4.83 2.06 -4.47
CA LEU A 92 -4.45 3.31 -5.12
C LEU A 92 -4.33 3.12 -6.63
N PRO A 93 -4.27 4.20 -7.42
CA PRO A 93 -4.09 4.10 -8.87
C PRO A 93 -2.87 3.24 -9.24
N GLY A 94 -3.06 2.28 -10.14
CA GLY A 94 -2.08 1.26 -10.52
C GLY A 94 -2.24 -0.07 -9.77
N ASP A 95 -3.05 -0.15 -8.71
CA ASP A 95 -3.34 -1.43 -8.07
C ASP A 95 -4.32 -2.27 -8.89
N VAL A 96 -4.07 -3.59 -8.96
CA VAL A 96 -4.93 -4.56 -9.65
C VAL A 96 -5.72 -5.41 -8.63
N VAL A 97 -7.04 -5.49 -8.82
CA VAL A 97 -7.98 -6.27 -7.98
C VAL A 97 -8.68 -7.36 -8.81
N GLY A 98 -9.19 -8.41 -8.15
CA GLY A 98 -9.89 -9.52 -8.82
C GLY A 98 -8.97 -10.59 -9.45
N LEU A 99 -7.69 -10.63 -9.04
CA LEU A 99 -6.72 -11.64 -9.49
C LEU A 99 -6.82 -13.00 -8.75
N ASN A 100 -7.79 -13.18 -7.85
CA ASN A 100 -7.93 -14.39 -7.03
C ASN A 100 -8.29 -15.63 -7.86
N GLU A 101 -7.67 -16.79 -7.62
CA GLU A 101 -7.99 -18.04 -8.34
C GLU A 101 -9.42 -18.53 -8.08
N ALA A 102 -9.94 -18.30 -6.87
CA ALA A 102 -11.29 -18.70 -6.49
C ALA A 102 -12.36 -18.06 -7.41
N ALA A 103 -13.43 -18.81 -7.70
CA ALA A 103 -14.57 -18.29 -8.44
C ALA A 103 -15.27 -17.14 -7.71
N ASN A 104 -15.26 -17.20 -6.37
CA ASN A 104 -15.88 -16.20 -5.50
C ASN A 104 -14.82 -15.29 -4.86
N ALA A 105 -15.21 -14.03 -4.63
CA ALA A 105 -14.39 -13.01 -4.02
C ALA A 105 -14.08 -13.35 -2.55
N PRO A 106 -12.80 -13.42 -2.13
CA PRO A 106 -12.46 -13.61 -0.72
C PRO A 106 -12.57 -12.31 0.11
N TYR A 107 -12.86 -11.18 -0.53
CA TYR A 107 -12.99 -9.85 0.07
C TYR A 107 -13.92 -8.98 -0.77
N GLY A 108 -14.43 -7.90 -0.19
CA GLY A 108 -15.09 -6.82 -0.92
C GLY A 108 -14.12 -5.70 -1.33
N ILE A 109 -14.51 -4.92 -2.34
CA ILE A 109 -13.86 -3.67 -2.74
C ILE A 109 -14.90 -2.55 -2.73
N GLU A 110 -14.64 -1.49 -1.98
CA GLU A 110 -15.51 -0.30 -1.94
C GLU A 110 -14.72 0.96 -2.30
N ALA A 111 -15.35 1.84 -3.08
CA ALA A 111 -14.77 3.10 -3.48
C ALA A 111 -14.78 4.10 -2.31
N LEU A 112 -13.61 4.60 -1.93
CA LEU A 112 -13.45 5.62 -0.90
C LEU A 112 -13.70 7.03 -1.46
N THR A 113 -13.28 7.26 -2.71
CA THR A 113 -13.54 8.48 -3.48
C THR A 113 -14.31 8.14 -4.75
N GLY A 114 -14.54 9.11 -5.64
CA GLY A 114 -14.86 8.78 -7.02
C GLY A 114 -13.72 7.95 -7.61
N CYS A 115 -14.05 6.80 -8.19
CA CYS A 115 -13.07 5.85 -8.73
C CYS A 115 -13.37 5.50 -10.18
N VAL A 116 -12.31 5.26 -10.94
CA VAL A 116 -12.40 4.73 -12.31
C VAL A 116 -11.58 3.46 -12.39
N PHE A 117 -12.21 2.36 -12.77
CA PHE A 117 -11.54 1.08 -12.98
C PHE A 117 -11.54 0.69 -14.45
N ALA A 118 -10.41 0.26 -15.00
CA ALA A 118 -10.38 -0.48 -16.26
C ALA A 118 -10.80 -1.93 -16.01
N CYS A 119 -11.70 -2.46 -16.84
CA CYS A 119 -12.28 -3.80 -16.67
C CYS A 119 -11.81 -4.76 -17.76
N TYR A 120 -11.19 -5.87 -17.37
CA TYR A 120 -10.73 -6.92 -18.28
C TYR A 120 -11.36 -8.26 -17.94
N SER A 121 -11.80 -9.02 -18.94
CA SER A 121 -12.09 -10.43 -18.67
C SER A 121 -10.80 -11.15 -18.26
N ARG A 122 -10.90 -12.16 -17.40
CA ARG A 122 -9.70 -12.93 -16.99
C ARG A 122 -8.95 -13.50 -18.19
N LYS A 123 -9.68 -14.05 -19.17
CA LYS A 123 -9.10 -14.58 -20.41
C LYS A 123 -8.31 -13.52 -21.20
N SER A 124 -8.88 -12.34 -21.42
CA SER A 124 -8.19 -11.26 -22.15
C SER A 124 -7.00 -10.73 -21.37
N PHE A 125 -7.12 -10.59 -20.05
CA PHE A 125 -6.04 -10.13 -19.19
C PHE A 125 -4.83 -11.07 -19.23
N PHE A 126 -5.02 -12.37 -19.00
CA PHE A 126 -3.89 -13.32 -19.01
C PHE A 126 -3.32 -13.54 -20.42
N ALA A 127 -4.13 -13.47 -21.47
CA ALA A 127 -3.64 -13.52 -22.84
C ALA A 127 -2.69 -12.34 -23.15
N LEU A 128 -2.98 -11.14 -22.63
CA LEU A 128 -2.08 -10.00 -22.75
C LEU A 128 -0.78 -10.22 -22.00
N VAL A 129 -0.86 -10.65 -20.73
CA VAL A 129 0.33 -10.90 -19.91
C VAL A 129 1.28 -11.88 -20.61
N GLY A 130 0.73 -12.89 -21.29
CA GLY A 130 1.52 -13.82 -22.10
C GLY A 130 2.12 -13.22 -23.38
N ARG A 131 1.52 -12.17 -23.96
CA ARG A 131 2.05 -11.47 -25.15
C ARG A 131 3.13 -10.45 -24.81
N GLN A 132 3.13 -9.92 -23.59
CA GLN A 132 4.03 -8.86 -23.17
C GLN A 132 4.76 -9.20 -21.86
N PRO A 133 5.97 -9.78 -21.93
CA PRO A 133 6.72 -10.21 -20.76
C PRO A 133 6.98 -9.11 -19.73
N ALA A 134 7.17 -7.86 -20.18
CA ALA A 134 7.34 -6.70 -19.29
C ALA A 134 6.12 -6.48 -18.38
N MET A 135 4.91 -6.78 -18.87
CA MET A 135 3.68 -6.70 -18.10
C MET A 135 3.60 -7.80 -17.04
N GLY A 136 4.02 -9.02 -17.39
CA GLY A 136 4.14 -10.11 -16.43
C GLY A 136 5.08 -9.77 -15.28
N LEU A 137 6.24 -9.17 -15.59
CA LEU A 137 7.19 -8.71 -14.57
C LEU A 137 6.58 -7.62 -13.67
N ALA A 138 5.88 -6.64 -14.26
CA ALA A 138 5.20 -5.58 -13.51
C ALA A 138 4.15 -6.15 -12.54
N LEU A 139 3.34 -7.12 -12.99
CA LEU A 139 2.36 -7.79 -12.14
C LEU A 139 3.00 -8.57 -11.00
N VAL A 140 4.09 -9.30 -11.26
CA VAL A 140 4.84 -10.02 -10.22
C VAL A 140 5.40 -9.03 -9.18
N GLN A 141 5.99 -7.93 -9.62
CA GLN A 141 6.49 -6.89 -8.71
C GLN A 141 5.35 -6.25 -7.89
N MET A 142 4.20 -5.99 -8.50
CA MET A 142 3.02 -5.47 -7.82
C MET A 142 2.51 -6.46 -6.76
N LEU A 143 2.38 -7.74 -7.09
CA LEU A 143 1.95 -8.79 -6.17
C LEU A 143 2.94 -8.96 -5.00
N ALA A 144 4.24 -8.97 -5.26
CA ALA A 144 5.27 -9.05 -4.22
C ALA A 144 5.21 -7.85 -3.26
N ARG A 145 4.94 -6.64 -3.79
CA ARG A 145 4.72 -5.44 -2.94
C ARG A 145 3.45 -5.57 -2.11
N ALA A 146 2.37 -6.10 -2.67
CA ALA A 146 1.12 -6.31 -1.94
C ALA A 146 1.26 -7.38 -0.84
N GLU A 147 2.00 -8.47 -1.12
CA GLU A 147 2.35 -9.49 -0.13
C GLU A 147 3.19 -8.92 1.01
N ALA A 148 4.24 -8.16 0.70
CA ALA A 148 5.06 -7.51 1.72
C ALA A 148 4.22 -6.57 2.61
N ARG A 149 3.30 -5.80 2.03
CA ARG A 149 2.35 -4.97 2.79
C ARG A 149 1.43 -5.81 3.69
N ALA A 150 0.90 -6.91 3.18
CA ALA A 150 0.03 -7.79 3.97
C ALA A 150 0.77 -8.39 5.16
N ILE A 151 2.01 -8.84 4.98
CA ILE A 151 2.87 -9.33 6.06
C ILE A 151 3.11 -8.23 7.10
N GLU A 152 3.48 -7.03 6.65
CA GLU A 152 3.74 -5.89 7.53
C GLU A 152 2.49 -5.46 8.30
N HIS A 153 1.34 -5.47 7.64
CA HIS A 153 0.05 -5.20 8.25
C HIS A 153 -0.28 -6.22 9.35
N LEU A 154 -0.09 -7.52 9.09
CA LEU A 154 -0.27 -8.57 10.10
C LEU A 154 0.69 -8.40 11.28
N THR A 155 1.96 -8.07 11.03
CA THR A 155 2.94 -7.77 12.09
C THR A 155 2.50 -6.56 12.92
N SER A 156 2.02 -5.51 12.26
CA SER A 156 1.48 -4.30 12.89
C SER A 156 0.31 -4.63 13.82
N LEU A 157 -0.66 -5.41 13.34
CA LEU A 157 -1.81 -5.84 14.13
C LEU A 157 -1.43 -6.77 15.30
N GLY A 158 -0.36 -7.55 15.16
CA GLY A 158 0.06 -8.50 16.19
C GLY A 158 0.96 -7.90 17.27
N ARG A 159 1.84 -6.94 16.91
CA ARG A 159 2.99 -6.56 17.76
C ARG A 159 3.16 -5.06 18.00
N ARG A 160 2.61 -4.18 17.15
CA ARG A 160 2.72 -2.72 17.35
C ARG A 160 1.69 -2.20 18.34
N THR A 161 2.07 -1.17 19.09
CA THR A 161 1.15 -0.38 19.92
C THR A 161 0.16 0.38 19.04
N ALA A 162 -0.97 0.83 19.61
CA ALA A 162 -1.98 1.57 18.84
C ALA A 162 -1.41 2.83 18.16
N ARG A 163 -0.48 3.52 18.83
CA ARG A 163 0.18 4.70 18.28
C ARG A 163 1.12 4.33 17.12
N GLU A 164 1.93 3.28 17.29
CA GLU A 164 2.82 2.78 16.24
C GLU A 164 2.05 2.31 15.01
N ARG A 165 0.90 1.63 15.20
CA ARG A 165 0.02 1.22 14.08
C ARG A 165 -0.48 2.41 13.27
N VAL A 166 -0.92 3.47 13.94
CA VAL A 166 -1.38 4.70 13.29
C VAL A 166 -0.22 5.37 12.55
N ALA A 167 0.93 5.54 13.20
CA ALA A 167 2.12 6.12 12.57
C ALA A 167 2.55 5.32 11.33
N HIS A 168 2.60 3.99 11.45
CA HIS A 168 2.93 3.08 10.37
C HIS A 168 1.99 3.20 9.17
N LEU A 169 0.68 3.18 9.38
CA LEU A 169 -0.29 3.32 8.29
C LEU A 169 -0.16 4.67 7.58
N LEU A 170 0.02 5.76 8.34
CA LEU A 170 0.19 7.08 7.73
C LEU A 170 1.48 7.16 6.91
N LEU A 171 2.59 6.62 7.43
CA LEU A 171 3.86 6.55 6.72
C LEU A 171 3.77 5.71 5.44
N GLU A 172 3.09 4.57 5.50
CA GLU A 172 2.83 3.72 4.34
C GLU A 172 2.10 4.50 3.24
N LEU A 173 0.97 5.13 3.59
CA LEU A 173 0.15 5.86 2.63
C LEU A 173 0.92 7.05 2.04
N VAL A 174 1.67 7.78 2.86
CA VAL A 174 2.56 8.86 2.40
C VAL A 174 3.58 8.34 1.38
N THR A 175 4.24 7.24 1.70
CA THR A 175 5.26 6.62 0.83
C THR A 175 4.66 6.19 -0.50
N ARG A 176 3.48 5.57 -0.48
CA ARG A 176 2.78 5.10 -1.68
C ARG A 176 2.29 6.26 -2.55
N LEU A 177 1.74 7.32 -1.96
CA LEU A 177 1.25 8.48 -2.71
C LEU A 177 2.39 9.29 -3.33
N ASN A 178 3.50 9.45 -2.61
CA ASN A 178 4.69 10.11 -3.14
C ASN A 178 5.26 9.35 -4.35
N ARG A 179 5.28 8.01 -4.33
CA ARG A 179 5.70 7.20 -5.49
C ARG A 179 4.81 7.39 -6.73
N LEU A 180 3.54 7.71 -6.53
CA LEU A 180 2.59 7.95 -7.62
C LEU A 180 2.61 9.40 -8.13
N ASN A 181 3.45 10.27 -7.56
CA ASN A 181 3.43 11.73 -7.78
C ASN A 181 2.05 12.36 -7.58
N LEU A 182 1.22 11.77 -6.72
CA LEU A 182 -0.11 12.29 -6.37
C LEU A 182 -0.05 13.33 -5.24
N ALA A 183 1.16 13.63 -4.76
CA ALA A 183 1.43 14.65 -3.78
C ALA A 183 1.65 16.00 -4.47
N ALA A 184 0.77 16.98 -4.23
CA ALA A 184 0.98 18.35 -4.70
C ALA A 184 2.20 19.02 -4.02
N ASP A 185 2.51 18.60 -2.80
CA ASP A 185 3.68 18.94 -2.01
C ASP A 185 4.15 17.64 -1.35
N SER A 186 5.44 17.30 -1.43
CA SER A 186 5.99 16.03 -0.91
C SER A 186 5.73 15.81 0.59
N LYS A 187 5.34 16.88 1.30
CA LYS A 187 4.98 16.86 2.72
C LYS A 187 3.49 16.99 3.00
N SER A 188 2.63 17.25 2.02
CA SER A 188 1.19 17.47 2.22
C SER A 188 0.34 16.67 1.23
N LEU A 189 -0.50 15.80 1.77
CA LEU A 189 -1.25 14.81 1.03
C LEU A 189 -2.73 14.88 1.39
N ASP A 190 -3.59 14.78 0.38
CA ASP A 190 -5.01 14.55 0.62
C ASP A 190 -5.22 13.08 0.99
N LEU A 191 -5.77 12.88 2.18
CA LEU A 191 -6.02 11.58 2.81
C LEU A 191 -7.53 11.44 3.00
N PRO A 192 -8.27 10.92 2.00
CA PRO A 192 -9.74 10.86 2.02
C PRO A 192 -10.31 9.82 2.99
N LEU A 193 -9.65 9.58 4.13
CA LEU A 193 -10.03 8.60 5.13
C LEU A 193 -10.87 9.24 6.23
N MET A 194 -11.94 8.54 6.59
CA MET A 194 -12.67 8.80 7.83
C MET A 194 -11.96 8.10 8.99
N LEU A 195 -12.25 8.54 10.22
CA LEU A 195 -11.71 7.92 11.42
C LEU A 195 -12.07 6.43 11.51
N SER A 196 -13.28 6.07 11.08
CA SER A 196 -13.76 4.69 10.98
C SER A 196 -12.91 3.84 10.05
N HIS A 197 -12.51 4.36 8.88
CA HIS A 197 -11.64 3.61 7.96
C HIS A 197 -10.28 3.31 8.59
N VAL A 198 -9.72 4.25 9.35
CA VAL A 198 -8.44 4.02 10.06
C VAL A 198 -8.64 3.02 11.21
N ALA A 199 -9.75 3.11 11.93
CA ALA A 199 -10.12 2.16 12.97
C ALA A 199 -10.27 0.72 12.43
N ASP A 200 -11.06 0.56 11.36
CA ASP A 200 -11.33 -0.71 10.69
C ASP A 200 -10.06 -1.29 10.04
N ALA A 201 -9.13 -0.45 9.57
CA ALA A 201 -7.84 -0.92 9.08
C ALA A 201 -6.94 -1.42 10.21
N LEU A 202 -6.92 -0.76 11.37
CA LEU A 202 -5.96 -1.05 12.43
C LEU A 202 -6.47 -1.99 13.53
N GLY A 203 -7.74 -2.42 13.43
CA GLY A 203 -8.42 -3.18 14.47
C GLY A 203 -8.50 -2.39 15.79
N LEU A 204 -8.71 -1.07 15.71
CA LEU A 204 -8.74 -0.17 16.86
C LEU A 204 -10.13 0.47 16.99
N ALA A 205 -10.47 0.94 18.19
CA ALA A 205 -11.63 1.81 18.38
C ALA A 205 -11.36 3.23 17.86
N ASN A 206 -12.39 3.92 17.37
CA ASN A 206 -12.31 5.30 16.87
C ASN A 206 -11.69 6.26 17.89
N GLU A 207 -12.06 6.15 19.16
CA GLU A 207 -11.53 6.99 20.25
C GLU A 207 -10.03 6.78 20.42
N THR A 208 -9.56 5.54 20.26
CA THR A 208 -8.12 5.21 20.34
C THR A 208 -7.37 5.83 19.18
N VAL A 209 -7.88 5.69 17.95
CA VAL A 209 -7.28 6.33 16.77
C VAL A 209 -7.22 7.86 16.95
N CYS A 210 -8.31 8.46 17.43
CA CYS A 210 -8.38 9.91 17.67
C CYS A 210 -7.33 10.38 18.71
N ARG A 211 -7.16 9.63 19.80
CA ARG A 211 -6.13 9.91 20.81
C ARG A 211 -4.72 9.81 20.22
N CYS A 212 -4.43 8.76 19.44
CA CYS A 212 -3.14 8.58 18.78
C CYS A 212 -2.82 9.73 17.82
N LEU A 213 -3.77 10.09 16.93
CA LEU A 213 -3.62 11.21 15.99
C LEU A 213 -3.43 12.55 16.74
N SER A 214 -4.17 12.76 17.82
CA SER A 214 -4.04 13.97 18.64
C SER A 214 -2.68 14.04 19.31
N SER A 215 -2.14 12.91 19.78
CA SER A 215 -0.83 12.86 20.41
C SER A 215 0.29 13.10 19.39
N LEU A 216 0.26 12.45 18.22
CA LEU A 216 1.21 12.70 17.13
C LEU A 216 1.21 14.17 16.68
N ARG A 217 0.03 14.83 16.69
CA ARG A 217 -0.09 16.26 16.43
C ARG A 217 0.54 17.12 17.53
N LYS A 218 0.27 16.81 18.81
CA LYS A 218 0.86 17.52 19.96
C LYS A 218 2.38 17.42 19.96
N ASP A 219 2.90 16.27 19.55
CA ASP A 219 4.34 16.00 19.50
C ASP A 219 5.02 16.60 18.26
N GLY A 220 4.27 17.30 17.40
CA GLY A 220 4.79 18.00 16.23
C GLY A 220 5.21 17.08 15.09
N VAL A 221 4.77 15.81 15.06
CA VAL A 221 5.13 14.85 14.02
C VAL A 221 4.35 15.10 12.74
N LEU A 222 3.06 15.42 12.88
CA LEU A 222 2.15 15.65 11.75
C LEU A 222 1.06 16.66 12.07
N VAL A 223 0.43 17.19 11.02
CA VAL A 223 -0.80 17.96 11.09
C VAL A 223 -1.84 17.27 10.22
N LEU A 224 -3.04 17.06 10.77
CA LEU A 224 -4.18 16.55 10.02
C LEU A 224 -5.32 17.57 10.13
N ARG A 225 -5.70 18.21 9.02
CA ARG A 225 -6.77 19.21 8.94
C ARG A 225 -7.56 18.97 7.67
N GLU A 226 -8.89 18.97 7.74
CA GLU A 226 -9.77 18.86 6.55
C GLU A 226 -9.40 17.69 5.63
N ARG A 227 -9.09 16.52 6.20
CA ARG A 227 -8.60 15.32 5.46
C ARG A 227 -7.27 15.50 4.74
N ARG A 228 -6.54 16.58 5.00
CA ARG A 228 -5.17 16.79 4.51
C ARG A 228 -4.15 16.47 5.61
N LEU A 229 -3.29 15.50 5.32
CA LEU A 229 -2.17 15.11 6.16
C LEU A 229 -0.93 15.89 5.72
N LYS A 230 -0.35 16.66 6.63
CA LYS A 230 0.98 17.24 6.48
C LYS A 230 1.96 16.56 7.41
N VAL A 231 2.97 15.89 6.87
CA VAL A 231 4.06 15.31 7.65
C VAL A 231 5.07 16.42 7.94
N LEU A 232 5.23 16.77 9.22
CA LEU A 232 6.16 17.82 9.64
C LEU A 232 7.58 17.28 9.75
N ASP A 233 7.71 16.05 10.25
CA ASP A 233 8.97 15.36 10.47
C ASP A 233 8.84 13.89 10.04
N LEU A 234 9.36 13.58 8.86
CA LEU A 234 9.29 12.23 8.29
C LEU A 234 10.12 11.23 9.10
N ARG A 235 11.28 11.66 9.60
CA ARG A 235 12.17 10.81 10.41
C ARG A 235 11.47 10.42 11.71
N ARG A 236 10.90 11.39 12.42
CA ARG A 236 10.14 11.10 13.65
C ARG A 236 8.93 10.23 13.37
N LEU A 237 8.25 10.41 12.23
CA LEU A 237 7.14 9.53 11.86
C LEU A 237 7.62 8.07 11.63
N THR A 238 8.79 7.87 11.02
CA THR A 238 9.43 6.55 10.85
C THR A 238 9.81 5.92 12.17
N GLU A 239 10.40 6.70 13.08
CA GLU A 239 10.72 6.24 14.44
C GLU A 239 9.44 5.84 15.21
N GLU A 240 8.38 6.63 15.12
CA GLU A 240 7.07 6.35 15.72
C GLU A 240 6.38 5.13 15.10
N ALA A 241 6.65 4.84 13.82
CA ALA A 241 6.18 3.62 13.14
C ALA A 241 6.98 2.36 13.56
N ASN A 242 8.00 2.52 14.41
CA ASN A 242 8.93 1.46 14.80
C ASN A 242 9.57 0.78 13.57
N LEU A 243 10.03 1.60 12.63
CA LEU A 243 10.80 1.19 11.47
C LEU A 243 12.19 1.82 11.53
N SER A 244 13.20 1.14 11.00
CA SER A 244 14.53 1.73 10.81
C SER A 244 14.55 2.54 9.52
N GLU A 245 15.27 3.67 9.51
CA GLU A 245 15.64 4.31 8.25
C GLU A 245 16.39 3.28 7.38
N VAL A 246 15.94 3.13 6.14
CA VAL A 246 16.78 2.53 5.11
C VAL A 246 17.73 3.64 4.71
N GLU A 247 19.00 3.51 5.09
CA GLU A 247 20.06 4.29 4.44
C GLU A 247 19.93 3.98 2.94
N ASP A 248 19.52 4.96 2.15
CA ASP A 248 19.54 4.86 0.69
C ASP A 248 21.01 4.59 0.31
N ASP A 249 21.34 3.34 0.04
CA ASP A 249 22.64 2.97 -0.51
C ASP A 249 22.71 3.60 -1.91
N GLU A 250 23.38 4.75 -1.98
CA GLU A 250 23.59 5.61 -3.15
C GLU A 250 24.28 4.88 -4.32
N THR A 251 24.60 3.59 -4.18
CA THR A 251 25.30 2.77 -5.17
C THR A 251 24.42 2.15 -6.27
N ALA A 252 23.10 2.29 -6.22
CA ALA A 252 22.21 1.74 -7.27
C ALA A 252 21.87 2.71 -8.43
N VAL A 253 22.32 3.98 -8.38
CA VAL A 253 22.02 4.99 -9.42
C VAL A 253 23.11 5.01 -10.50
N THR A 254 23.28 3.89 -11.20
CA THR A 254 23.87 3.90 -12.55
C THR A 254 22.98 3.09 -13.49
N ALA A 255 21.74 3.52 -13.66
CA ALA A 255 20.93 3.13 -14.81
C ALA A 255 21.27 4.07 -15.97
N ALA A 256 21.88 3.49 -17.02
CA ALA A 256 22.31 4.16 -18.25
C ALA A 256 21.20 5.00 -18.91
N PRO A 257 21.54 6.09 -19.62
CA PRO A 257 20.55 6.98 -20.20
C PRO A 257 19.71 6.29 -21.27
N VAL A 258 18.39 6.42 -21.12
CA VAL A 258 17.36 6.05 -22.09
C VAL A 258 17.71 6.69 -23.44
N ARG A 259 18.07 5.87 -24.44
CA ARG A 259 18.19 6.34 -25.83
C ARG A 259 16.80 6.77 -26.31
N ARG A 260 16.64 8.06 -26.58
CA ARG A 260 15.52 8.61 -27.35
C ARG A 260 15.52 7.94 -28.72
N PHE A 261 14.47 7.17 -29.03
CA PHE A 261 14.15 6.85 -30.42
C PHE A 261 13.63 8.13 -31.08
N ALA A 262 14.31 8.55 -32.14
CA ALA A 262 13.88 9.63 -33.03
C ALA A 262 13.23 9.03 -34.27
N ALA A 263 12.09 9.63 -34.65
CA ALA A 263 11.31 9.55 -35.90
C ALA A 263 10.82 8.17 -36.36
#